data_AF-A0AAD6EKT3-F1
#
_entry.id   AF-A0AAD6EKT3-F1
#
_cell.length_a   1.000
_cell.length_b   1.000
_cell.length_c   1.000
_cell.angle_alpha   90.00
_cell.angle_beta   90.00
_cell.angle_gamma   90.00
#
_symmetry.space_group_name_H-M   'P 1'
#
loop_
_entity.id
_entity.type
_entity.pdbx_description
1 polymer ?
#
loop_
_entity_poly.entity_id
_entity_poly.type
_entity_poly.pdbx_seq_one_letter_code
_entity_poly.pdbx_strand_id
1 'polypeptide(L)'
;MAVTLRLPLLTLPLLPSPPLSDQNPHPNHQPPLHKRPRHSCSRRDAIILTSLVLPAISLAPPWSAAATDLSEKANASSRKPFLDGIANTKSWSQYIGDGFSIRVPPQFDDIMEPEASDSNGGLTYYGDKAKPKPFAARFASPDRSEIVSVVIKPSNQLKITFLEASDITDLGSLKEAAKIFVPGGASLYSARAIKVKAEEKLKTYYFYEFGVDKQHVALVAAINSGKAYIAGATAPEMNWENDGVKLRSSAISLSVV
;
A
#
# COMPACT_ATOMS: atom_id res chain seq x y z
N MET A 1 -12.56 -64.64 -51.61
CA MET A 1 -13.69 -64.61 -52.57
C MET A 1 -14.99 -64.48 -51.78
N ALA A 2 -15.91 -63.61 -52.25
CA ALA A 2 -17.29 -63.32 -51.79
C ALA A 2 -17.42 -62.77 -50.35
N VAL A 3 -17.78 -61.50 -50.08
CA VAL A 3 -18.96 -60.67 -50.41
C VAL A 3 -20.29 -61.30 -49.97
N THR A 4 -20.96 -60.70 -48.98
CA THR A 4 -22.41 -60.35 -49.02
C THR A 4 -22.73 -59.33 -47.91
N LEU A 5 -23.20 -58.16 -48.34
CA LEU A 5 -23.83 -57.07 -47.57
C LEU A 5 -25.23 -57.45 -47.07
N ARG A 6 -25.61 -57.02 -45.86
CA ARG A 6 -26.98 -56.56 -45.52
C ARG A 6 -26.98 -55.61 -44.31
N LEU A 7 -27.29 -54.33 -44.56
CA LEU A 7 -28.01 -53.41 -43.64
C LEU A 7 -29.52 -53.68 -43.82
N PRO A 8 -30.38 -53.57 -42.79
CA PRO A 8 -30.84 -52.27 -42.25
C PRO A 8 -31.09 -52.38 -40.70
N LEU A 9 -31.68 -51.49 -39.90
CA LEU A 9 -32.58 -50.34 -40.04
C LEU A 9 -32.52 -49.59 -38.68
N LEU A 10 -32.54 -48.25 -38.67
CA LEU A 10 -32.67 -47.44 -37.45
C LEU A 10 -34.03 -47.67 -36.75
N THR A 11 -34.02 -47.74 -35.42
CA THR A 11 -35.20 -47.41 -34.59
C THR A 11 -34.76 -46.71 -33.30
N LEU A 12 -34.98 -45.38 -33.24
CA LEU A 12 -35.01 -44.57 -32.01
C LEU A 12 -36.25 -44.95 -31.18
N PRO A 13 -36.15 -45.08 -29.85
CA PRO A 13 -37.30 -44.89 -28.98
C PRO A 13 -37.48 -43.41 -28.62
N LEU A 14 -38.70 -42.93 -28.83
CA LEU A 14 -39.21 -41.59 -28.57
C LEU A 14 -39.23 -41.24 -27.07
N LEU A 15 -39.06 -39.93 -26.85
CA LEU A 15 -39.36 -39.18 -25.63
C LEU A 15 -40.86 -39.26 -25.27
N PRO A 16 -41.22 -39.36 -23.98
CA PRO A 16 -42.50 -38.89 -23.48
C PRO A 16 -42.35 -37.52 -22.79
N SER A 17 -42.95 -36.48 -23.38
CA SER A 17 -43.48 -35.29 -22.70
C SER A 17 -44.98 -35.53 -22.40
N PRO A 18 -45.76 -34.70 -21.66
CA PRO A 18 -45.50 -33.58 -20.72
C PRO A 18 -46.31 -33.82 -19.38
N PRO A 19 -46.72 -32.85 -18.52
CA PRO A 19 -47.53 -31.67 -18.87
C PRO A 19 -47.03 -30.33 -18.31
N LEU A 20 -47.34 -29.29 -19.08
CA LEU A 20 -47.42 -27.90 -18.64
C LEU A 20 -48.47 -27.75 -17.53
N SER A 21 -48.15 -26.97 -16.51
CA SER A 21 -49.16 -26.21 -15.77
C SER A 21 -48.78 -24.74 -15.83
N ASP A 22 -49.53 -24.03 -16.66
CA ASP A 22 -49.80 -22.61 -16.51
C ASP A 22 -50.50 -22.39 -15.17
N GLN A 23 -49.96 -21.49 -14.34
CA GLN A 23 -50.78 -20.52 -13.61
C GLN A 23 -49.89 -19.43 -12.98
N ASN A 24 -49.86 -18.31 -13.69
CA ASN A 24 -49.47 -17.00 -13.19
C ASN A 24 -50.63 -16.44 -12.35
N PRO A 25 -50.35 -15.90 -11.15
CA PRO A 25 -50.91 -14.61 -10.81
C PRO A 25 -49.84 -13.64 -10.29
N HIS A 26 -49.70 -12.52 -10.99
CA HIS A 26 -49.07 -11.29 -10.51
C HIS A 26 -49.61 -10.88 -9.13
N PRO A 27 -48.74 -10.40 -8.24
CA PRO A 27 -49.05 -9.18 -7.50
C PRO A 27 -48.04 -8.08 -7.83
N ASN A 28 -48.61 -6.98 -8.29
CA ASN A 28 -47.99 -5.68 -8.49
C ASN A 28 -47.47 -5.12 -7.16
N HIS A 29 -46.15 -4.99 -6.99
CA HIS A 29 -45.56 -4.10 -5.99
C HIS A 29 -44.35 -3.36 -6.59
N GLN A 30 -44.64 -2.17 -7.10
CA GLN A 30 -43.65 -1.16 -7.44
C GLN A 30 -42.92 -0.68 -6.16
N PRO A 31 -41.57 -0.64 -6.14
CA PRO A 31 -40.87 0.15 -5.15
C PRO A 31 -40.87 1.64 -5.56
N PRO A 32 -41.18 2.58 -4.65
CA PRO A 32 -41.22 4.00 -4.97
C PRO A 32 -39.82 4.54 -5.26
N LEU A 33 -39.63 5.08 -6.47
CA LEU A 33 -38.53 5.93 -6.88
C LEU A 33 -38.46 7.17 -5.96
N HIS A 34 -37.63 7.11 -4.93
CA HIS A 34 -37.28 8.28 -4.12
C HIS A 34 -36.39 9.21 -4.93
N LYS A 35 -37.03 10.19 -5.56
CA LYS A 35 -36.44 11.41 -6.10
C LYS A 35 -35.77 12.18 -4.95
N ARG A 36 -34.45 12.05 -4.78
CA ARG A 36 -33.68 13.04 -4.01
C ARG A 36 -33.50 14.31 -4.84
N PRO A 37 -33.69 15.49 -4.23
CA PRO A 37 -33.61 16.76 -4.95
C PRO A 37 -32.18 17.03 -5.40
N ARG A 38 -32.04 17.33 -6.70
CA ARG A 38 -30.87 18.00 -7.26
C ARG A 38 -30.83 19.42 -6.67
N HIS A 39 -29.88 19.71 -5.79
CA HIS A 39 -29.54 21.10 -5.50
C HIS A 39 -28.74 21.66 -6.68
N SER A 40 -29.49 22.09 -7.70
CA SER A 40 -29.01 22.95 -8.76
C SER A 40 -29.08 24.39 -8.24
N CYS A 41 -27.99 24.90 -7.68
CA CYS A 41 -27.83 26.35 -7.49
C CYS A 41 -27.26 26.93 -8.79
N SER A 42 -28.16 27.47 -9.62
CA SER A 42 -27.82 28.22 -10.82
C SER A 42 -27.68 29.71 -10.50
N ARG A 43 -26.56 30.27 -10.97
CA ARG A 43 -26.32 31.65 -11.45
C ARG A 43 -27.18 32.78 -10.87
N ARG A 44 -26.51 33.73 -10.20
CA ARG A 44 -26.64 35.16 -10.54
C ARG A 44 -25.28 35.84 -10.51
N ASP A 45 -25.05 36.58 -11.58
CA ASP A 45 -23.92 37.40 -11.92
C ASP A 45 -23.69 38.53 -10.91
N ALA A 46 -22.41 38.87 -10.69
CA ALA A 46 -22.03 40.21 -10.25
C ALA A 46 -20.70 40.55 -10.92
N ILE A 47 -20.80 40.98 -12.18
CA ILE A 47 -19.79 41.75 -12.87
C ILE A 47 -19.88 43.17 -12.30
N ILE A 48 -18.85 43.64 -11.60
CA ILE A 48 -18.62 45.08 -11.43
C ILE A 48 -17.32 45.41 -12.15
N LEU A 49 -17.51 45.92 -13.36
CA LEU A 49 -16.52 46.66 -14.14
C LEU A 49 -16.68 48.15 -13.79
N THR A 50 -15.65 48.76 -13.22
CA THR A 50 -15.31 50.18 -13.43
C THR A 50 -13.82 50.39 -13.15
N SER A 51 -12.99 50.25 -14.19
CA SER A 51 -12.21 51.34 -14.84
C SER A 51 -12.08 52.66 -14.05
N LEU A 52 -10.95 53.39 -13.92
CA LEU A 52 -9.87 53.71 -14.87
C LEU A 52 -8.74 54.52 -14.13
N VAL A 53 -7.48 54.39 -14.60
CA VAL A 53 -6.29 55.32 -14.61
C VAL A 53 -5.62 55.83 -13.29
N LEU A 54 -4.37 55.44 -12.94
CA LEU A 54 -3.00 55.90 -13.37
C LEU A 54 -2.60 57.33 -12.90
N PRO A 55 -1.29 57.69 -12.79
CA PRO A 55 -0.15 57.07 -12.09
C PRO A 55 0.61 58.11 -11.20
N ALA A 56 1.55 57.68 -10.34
CA ALA A 56 2.59 58.60 -9.83
C ALA A 56 3.93 57.86 -9.67
N ILE A 57 4.86 58.27 -10.53
CA ILE A 57 6.27 57.93 -10.55
C ILE A 57 6.95 58.60 -9.36
N SER A 58 7.76 57.87 -8.59
CA SER A 58 8.88 58.48 -7.86
C SER A 58 10.12 57.61 -8.00
N LEU A 59 11.21 58.27 -8.38
CA LEU A 59 12.49 57.71 -8.78
C LEU A 59 13.51 57.95 -7.65
N ALA A 60 14.31 56.91 -7.37
CA ALA A 60 15.71 56.93 -6.91
C ALA A 60 16.03 57.00 -5.39
N PRO A 61 17.27 56.67 -4.95
CA PRO A 61 17.92 55.34 -5.01
C PRO A 61 18.66 55.01 -3.66
N PRO A 62 19.74 54.18 -3.54
CA PRO A 62 19.80 53.09 -2.56
C PRO A 62 20.97 53.18 -1.54
N TRP A 63 20.78 52.93 -0.24
CA TRP A 63 21.92 52.63 0.64
C TRP A 63 21.53 52.02 2.00
N SER A 64 22.49 51.25 2.53
CA SER A 64 22.63 50.65 3.86
C SER A 64 21.95 49.31 4.13
N ALA A 65 22.79 48.29 3.94
CA ALA A 65 22.79 47.05 4.68
C ALA A 65 22.71 47.28 6.20
N ALA A 66 21.87 46.48 6.86
CA ALA A 66 22.10 46.01 8.21
C ALA A 66 21.60 44.56 8.26
N ALA A 67 22.55 43.63 8.32
CA ALA A 67 22.28 42.23 8.56
C ALA A 67 21.67 42.08 9.95
N THR A 68 20.36 41.89 10.03
CA THR A 68 19.73 41.26 11.18
C THR A 68 19.73 39.77 10.93
N ASP A 69 20.74 39.13 11.51
CA ASP A 69 20.84 37.70 11.73
C ASP A 69 19.69 37.28 12.67
N LEU A 70 18.48 37.20 12.12
CA LEU A 70 17.38 36.53 12.77
C LEU A 70 17.53 35.05 12.48
N SER A 71 18.44 34.45 13.26
CA SER A 71 18.52 33.04 13.58
C SER A 71 17.11 32.47 13.61
N GLU A 72 16.78 31.76 12.54
CA GLU A 72 15.60 30.94 12.42
C GLU A 72 15.59 29.99 13.61
N LYS A 73 14.75 30.33 14.59
CA LYS A 73 14.49 29.54 15.79
C LYS A 73 13.80 28.27 15.31
N ALA A 74 14.60 27.34 14.82
CA ALA A 74 14.23 25.99 14.50
C ALA A 74 13.48 25.47 15.72
N ASN A 75 12.20 25.21 15.54
CA ASN A 75 11.32 24.66 16.54
C ASN A 75 11.91 23.30 16.95
N ALA A 76 12.68 23.30 18.04
CA ALA A 76 13.29 22.13 18.64
C ALA A 76 12.19 21.34 19.33
N SER A 77 11.28 20.76 18.55
CA SER A 77 10.50 19.63 19.00
C SER A 77 11.47 18.46 19.12
N SER A 78 11.92 18.22 20.35
CA SER A 78 12.51 16.98 20.86
C SER A 78 13.04 16.03 19.77
N ARG A 79 14.23 16.32 19.24
CA ARG A 79 14.97 15.35 18.43
C ARG A 79 15.52 14.28 19.39
N LYS A 80 14.65 13.41 19.93
CA LYS A 80 15.12 12.16 20.52
C LYS A 80 16.02 11.47 19.48
N PRO A 81 17.22 11.01 19.86
CA PRO A 81 18.10 10.33 18.93
C PRO A 81 17.35 9.10 18.40
N PHE A 82 17.27 8.97 17.07
CA PHE A 82 16.62 7.83 16.39
C PHE A 82 17.10 6.48 16.92
N LEU A 83 18.38 6.45 17.29
CA LEU A 83 19.10 5.28 17.75
C LEU A 83 18.68 4.83 19.15
N ASP A 84 18.07 5.72 19.95
CA ASP A 84 17.53 5.37 21.28
C ASP A 84 16.30 4.45 21.16
N GLY A 85 15.70 4.40 19.97
CA GLY A 85 14.54 3.56 19.64
C GLY A 85 14.87 2.28 18.88
N ILE A 86 16.16 1.90 18.73
CA ILE A 86 16.60 0.74 17.94
C ILE A 86 17.37 -0.25 18.81
N ALA A 87 16.85 -1.47 18.91
CA ALA A 87 17.49 -2.62 19.52
C ALA A 87 18.55 -3.23 18.58
N ASN A 88 19.57 -3.85 19.19
CA ASN A 88 20.54 -4.66 18.44
C ASN A 88 19.88 -5.94 17.94
N THR A 89 19.68 -6.05 16.63
CA THR A 89 19.01 -7.19 15.98
C THR A 89 19.98 -8.30 15.58
N LYS A 90 21.30 -8.18 15.82
CA LYS A 90 22.29 -9.16 15.32
C LYS A 90 22.05 -10.60 15.80
N SER A 91 21.51 -10.76 17.01
CA SER A 91 21.17 -12.07 17.61
C SER A 91 19.83 -12.63 17.15
N TRP A 92 19.02 -11.86 16.42
CA TRP A 92 17.71 -12.29 15.94
C TRP A 92 17.83 -13.13 14.68
N SER A 93 16.88 -14.03 14.50
CA SER A 93 16.76 -14.86 13.30
C SER A 93 16.60 -13.99 12.06
N GLN A 94 17.40 -14.26 11.03
CA GLN A 94 17.31 -13.59 9.74
C GLN A 94 16.46 -14.44 8.79
N TYR A 95 15.34 -13.88 8.34
CA TYR A 95 14.55 -14.44 7.26
C TYR A 95 15.09 -13.92 5.92
N ILE A 96 15.20 -14.81 4.94
CA ILE A 96 15.64 -14.50 3.58
C ILE A 96 14.49 -14.82 2.64
N GLY A 97 14.00 -13.81 1.93
CA GLY A 97 12.95 -13.95 0.92
C GLY A 97 13.47 -13.65 -0.49
N ASP A 98 12.54 -13.49 -1.43
CA ASP A 98 12.85 -13.15 -2.83
C ASP A 98 13.42 -11.72 -2.92
N GLY A 99 14.74 -11.58 -3.01
CA GLY A 99 15.43 -10.29 -3.17
C GLY A 99 15.55 -9.44 -1.90
N PHE A 100 15.20 -9.99 -0.73
CA PHE A 100 15.34 -9.28 0.55
C PHE A 100 15.70 -10.21 1.71
N SER A 101 16.16 -9.60 2.80
CA SER A 101 16.22 -10.24 4.10
C SER A 101 15.74 -9.29 5.18
N ILE A 102 15.21 -9.85 6.27
CA ILE A 102 14.71 -9.10 7.42
C ILE A 102 14.99 -9.89 8.69
N ARG A 103 15.23 -9.21 9.82
CA ARG A 103 15.41 -9.85 11.12
C ARG A 103 14.10 -9.88 11.88
N VAL A 104 13.72 -11.07 12.32
CA VAL A 104 12.44 -11.36 12.96
C VAL A 104 12.62 -11.32 14.48
N PRO A 105 11.77 -10.59 15.23
CA PRO A 105 11.87 -10.56 16.68
C PRO A 105 11.77 -11.97 17.29
N PRO A 106 12.38 -12.22 18.46
CA PRO A 106 12.19 -13.48 19.15
C PRO A 106 10.71 -13.68 19.48
N GLN A 107 10.27 -14.94 19.53
CA GLN A 107 8.88 -15.36 19.83
C GLN A 107 7.85 -15.02 18.74
N PHE A 108 8.26 -14.42 17.62
CA PHE A 108 7.37 -14.26 16.48
C PHE A 108 7.36 -15.53 15.65
N ASP A 109 6.16 -15.96 15.27
CA ASP A 109 5.96 -17.10 14.40
C ASP A 109 5.66 -16.63 12.99
N ASP A 110 6.12 -17.40 12.00
CA ASP A 110 5.69 -17.25 10.62
C ASP A 110 4.21 -17.62 10.51
N ILE A 111 3.39 -16.64 10.12
CA ILE A 111 1.96 -16.77 9.89
C ILE A 111 1.62 -16.49 8.42
N MET A 112 2.59 -16.68 7.52
CA MET A 112 2.35 -16.67 6.09
C MET A 112 1.05 -17.42 5.83
N GLU A 113 0.07 -16.69 5.30
CA GLU A 113 -1.29 -17.18 5.12
C GLU A 113 -1.21 -18.54 4.43
N PRO A 114 -1.50 -19.64 5.13
CA PRO A 114 -1.61 -20.91 4.47
C PRO A 114 -2.82 -20.77 3.55
N GLU A 115 -2.77 -21.36 2.37
CA GLU A 115 -3.89 -21.49 1.43
C GLU A 115 -5.08 -22.32 2.04
N ALA A 116 -5.27 -22.30 3.36
CA ALA A 116 -6.17 -23.09 4.18
C ALA A 116 -7.58 -22.49 4.30
N SER A 117 -8.06 -21.85 3.24
CA SER A 117 -9.49 -21.85 2.91
C SER A 117 -9.79 -22.35 1.49
N ASP A 118 -8.78 -22.81 0.75
CA ASP A 118 -8.98 -23.62 -0.45
C ASP A 118 -9.09 -25.11 -0.08
N SER A 119 -9.96 -25.42 0.90
CA SER A 119 -10.68 -26.70 0.95
C SER A 119 -11.77 -26.73 -0.13
N ASN A 120 -11.41 -26.39 -1.36
CA ASN A 120 -12.11 -26.87 -2.53
C ASN A 120 -11.07 -27.59 -3.38
N GLY A 121 -10.89 -28.87 -3.10
CA GLY A 121 -10.17 -29.83 -3.93
C GLY A 121 -10.87 -30.03 -5.28
N GLY A 122 -10.92 -28.97 -6.07
CA GLY A 122 -11.50 -28.91 -7.40
C GLY A 122 -10.45 -28.44 -8.39
N LEU A 123 -9.64 -29.38 -8.88
CA LEU A 123 -9.16 -29.39 -10.27
C LEU A 123 -8.70 -28.04 -10.84
N THR A 124 -7.52 -27.53 -10.46
CA THR A 124 -6.86 -26.47 -11.25
C THR A 124 -6.19 -27.10 -12.48
N TYR A 125 -7.02 -27.68 -13.36
CA TYR A 125 -6.62 -28.20 -14.66
C TYR A 125 -6.38 -27.02 -15.61
N TYR A 126 -5.13 -26.91 -16.06
CA TYR A 126 -4.68 -26.13 -17.22
C TYR A 126 -5.00 -24.62 -17.21
N GLY A 127 -4.02 -23.81 -16.78
CA GLY A 127 -4.02 -22.36 -17.00
C GLY A 127 -4.29 -21.49 -15.77
N ASP A 128 -4.36 -22.08 -14.57
CA ASP A 128 -4.57 -21.32 -13.35
C ASP A 128 -3.32 -20.49 -13.04
N LYS A 129 -3.42 -19.17 -13.25
CA LYS A 129 -2.37 -18.23 -12.88
C LYS A 129 -2.32 -18.22 -11.36
N ALA A 130 -1.15 -18.50 -10.78
CA ALA A 130 -0.95 -18.45 -9.34
C ALA A 130 -1.56 -17.16 -8.77
N LYS A 131 -2.43 -17.31 -7.75
CA LYS A 131 -3.05 -16.17 -7.07
C LYS A 131 -1.94 -15.20 -6.63
N PRO A 132 -2.09 -13.88 -6.84
CA PRO A 132 -1.07 -12.92 -6.43
C PRO A 132 -0.85 -13.00 -4.92
N LYS A 133 0.34 -13.44 -4.51
CA LYS A 133 0.74 -13.49 -3.10
C LYS A 133 0.80 -12.07 -2.53
N PRO A 134 -0.05 -11.68 -1.56
CA PRO A 134 -0.11 -10.30 -1.09
C PRO A 134 1.09 -9.91 -0.22
N PHE A 135 1.61 -10.85 0.57
CA PHE A 135 2.74 -10.67 1.48
C PHE A 135 3.88 -11.61 1.10
N ALA A 136 5.11 -11.11 0.99
CA ALA A 136 6.29 -11.94 0.75
C ALA A 136 6.76 -12.66 2.03
N ALA A 137 6.53 -12.05 3.20
CA ALA A 137 6.74 -12.63 4.52
C ALA A 137 5.74 -12.02 5.51
N ARG A 138 5.29 -12.79 6.51
CA ARG A 138 4.41 -12.30 7.56
C ARG A 138 4.64 -13.06 8.86
N PHE A 139 5.04 -12.33 9.89
CA PHE A 139 5.31 -12.85 11.22
C PHE A 139 4.39 -12.18 12.22
N ALA A 140 3.96 -12.91 13.23
CA ALA A 140 3.16 -12.36 14.30
C ALA A 140 3.65 -12.81 15.66
N SER A 141 3.40 -11.97 16.66
CA SER A 141 3.55 -12.33 18.06
C SER A 141 2.67 -13.54 18.44
N PRO A 142 2.94 -14.20 19.58
CA PRO A 142 2.15 -15.35 20.02
C PRO A 142 0.66 -15.01 20.24
N ASP A 143 0.36 -13.78 20.65
CA ASP A 143 -1.00 -13.26 20.85
C ASP A 143 -1.63 -12.66 19.58
N ARG A 144 -0.88 -12.62 18.46
CA ARG A 144 -1.27 -12.08 17.16
C ARG A 144 -1.62 -10.60 17.14
N SER A 145 -1.31 -9.85 18.20
CA SER A 145 -1.59 -8.42 18.27
C SER A 145 -0.52 -7.61 17.53
N GLU A 146 0.73 -8.07 17.53
CA GLU A 146 1.83 -7.46 16.79
C GLU A 146 2.17 -8.25 15.52
N ILE A 147 2.40 -7.54 14.43
CA ILE A 147 2.65 -8.15 13.12
C ILE A 147 3.85 -7.47 12.47
N VAL A 148 4.78 -8.25 11.92
CA VAL A 148 5.82 -7.79 11.00
C VAL A 148 5.55 -8.42 9.64
N SER A 149 5.45 -7.61 8.60
CA SER A 149 5.16 -8.08 7.26
C SER A 149 6.08 -7.45 6.24
N VAL A 150 6.34 -8.17 5.15
CA VAL A 150 7.04 -7.65 3.98
C VAL A 150 6.16 -7.83 2.77
N VAL A 151 5.99 -6.77 2.01
CA VAL A 151 5.23 -6.74 0.75
C VAL A 151 6.17 -6.34 -0.37
N ILE A 152 6.09 -7.06 -1.49
CA ILE A 152 6.82 -6.73 -2.71
C ILE A 152 5.81 -6.30 -3.76
N LYS A 153 5.99 -5.10 -4.31
CA LYS A 153 5.16 -4.57 -5.41
C LYS A 153 6.03 -4.05 -6.54
N PRO A 154 5.60 -4.17 -7.80
CA PRO A 154 6.21 -3.42 -8.89
C PRO A 154 6.15 -1.91 -8.61
N SER A 155 7.25 -1.18 -8.81
CA SER A 155 7.34 0.25 -8.52
C SER A 155 6.40 1.08 -9.40
N ASN A 156 6.14 0.62 -10.63
CA ASN A 156 5.18 1.22 -11.56
C ASN A 156 3.72 1.16 -11.07
N GLN A 157 3.36 0.22 -10.18
CA GLN A 157 2.04 0.18 -9.53
C GLN A 157 1.91 1.26 -8.45
N LEU A 158 3.03 1.69 -7.87
CA LEU A 158 3.06 2.73 -6.84
C LEU A 158 3.03 4.13 -7.45
N LYS A 159 3.83 4.34 -8.51
CA LYS A 159 3.87 5.58 -9.27
C LYS A 159 4.32 5.26 -10.69
N ILE A 160 3.51 5.66 -11.67
CA ILE A 160 3.89 5.49 -13.08
C ILE A 160 5.06 6.42 -13.38
N THR A 161 6.21 5.82 -13.69
CA THR A 161 7.42 6.50 -14.15
C THR A 161 7.77 5.98 -15.54
N PHE A 162 8.36 6.82 -16.39
CA PHE A 162 8.76 6.40 -17.75
C PHE A 162 9.91 5.38 -17.71
N LEU A 163 10.84 5.57 -16.78
CA LEU A 163 11.93 4.64 -16.52
C LEU A 163 11.61 3.77 -15.31
N GLU A 164 12.13 2.54 -15.34
CA GLU A 164 12.10 1.65 -14.19
C GLU A 164 12.87 2.26 -13.02
N ALA A 165 12.19 2.42 -11.87
CA ALA A 165 12.81 2.99 -10.68
C ALA A 165 13.88 2.04 -10.13
N SER A 166 15.06 2.60 -9.85
CA SER A 166 16.23 1.88 -9.33
C SER A 166 16.50 2.19 -7.87
N ASP A 167 16.15 3.39 -7.41
CA ASP A 167 16.22 3.84 -6.03
C ASP A 167 14.86 4.44 -5.61
N ILE A 168 14.54 4.40 -4.32
CA ILE A 168 13.32 5.01 -3.78
C ILE A 168 13.27 6.52 -4.01
N THR A 169 14.41 7.19 -4.18
CA THR A 169 14.47 8.61 -4.54
C THR A 169 13.80 8.91 -5.89
N ASP A 170 13.69 7.92 -6.77
CA ASP A 170 13.03 8.06 -8.07
C ASP A 170 11.50 8.25 -7.90
N LEU A 171 10.93 7.82 -6.76
CA LEU A 171 9.53 8.10 -6.42
C LEU A 171 9.31 9.55 -5.95
N GLY A 172 10.38 10.27 -5.59
CA GLY A 172 10.36 11.65 -5.11
C GLY A 172 11.04 11.80 -3.75
N SER A 173 10.94 12.99 -3.19
CA SER A 173 11.45 13.28 -1.85
C SER A 173 10.72 12.48 -0.76
N LEU A 174 11.31 12.37 0.43
CA LEU A 174 10.72 11.67 1.58
C LEU A 174 9.25 12.05 1.84
N LYS A 175 8.87 13.33 1.66
CA LYS A 175 7.51 13.83 1.85
C LYS A 175 6.57 13.52 0.67
N GLU A 176 7.09 13.51 -0.55
CA GLU A 176 6.30 13.18 -1.74
C GLU A 176 6.01 11.67 -1.79
N ALA A 177 7.04 10.86 -1.53
CA ALA A 177 6.92 9.41 -1.44
C ALA A 177 6.03 8.98 -0.26
N ALA A 178 5.97 9.76 0.82
CA ALA A 178 5.07 9.47 1.96
C ALA A 178 3.60 9.33 1.52
N LYS A 179 3.15 10.07 0.50
CA LYS A 179 1.76 10.01 0.00
C LYS A 179 1.41 8.66 -0.65
N ILE A 180 2.42 7.86 -0.98
CA ILE A 180 2.27 6.52 -1.57
C ILE A 180 2.16 5.46 -0.46
N PHE A 181 2.98 5.60 0.59
CA PHE A 181 3.14 4.57 1.62
C PHE A 181 2.30 4.82 2.88
N VAL A 182 1.98 6.08 3.17
CA VAL A 182 1.22 6.49 4.35
C VAL A 182 -0.21 6.82 3.91
N PRO A 183 -1.24 6.12 4.42
CA PRO A 183 -2.62 6.36 4.01
C PRO A 183 -3.09 7.75 4.44
N GLY A 184 -3.99 8.35 3.65
CA GLY A 184 -4.62 9.61 3.98
C GLY A 184 -5.42 9.49 5.29
N GLY A 185 -5.24 10.44 6.21
CA GLY A 185 -5.87 10.42 7.53
C GLY A 185 -5.03 9.78 8.64
N ALA A 186 -3.87 9.19 8.32
CA ALA A 186 -2.93 8.72 9.33
C ALA A 186 -2.21 9.89 10.04
N SER A 187 -1.88 9.69 11.32
CA SER A 187 -1.06 10.61 12.10
C SER A 187 0.41 10.26 11.94
N LEU A 188 1.13 11.02 11.12
CA LEU A 188 2.56 10.82 10.90
C LEU A 188 3.38 11.32 12.10
N TYR A 189 4.06 10.40 12.80
CA TYR A 189 4.91 10.72 13.95
C TYR A 189 6.36 10.97 13.55
N SER A 190 6.91 10.17 12.62
CA SER A 190 8.28 10.33 12.13
C SER A 190 8.42 9.95 10.66
N ALA A 191 9.34 10.60 9.97
CA ALA A 191 9.77 10.22 8.63
C ALA A 191 11.27 10.46 8.49
N ARG A 192 12.01 9.50 7.96
CA ARG A 192 13.47 9.59 7.81
C ARG A 192 13.96 8.90 6.54
N ALA A 193 15.02 9.45 5.94
CA ALA A 193 15.77 8.77 4.88
C ALA A 193 17.04 8.15 5.48
N ILE A 194 17.22 6.86 5.29
CA ILE A 194 18.37 6.08 5.77
C ILE A 194 19.17 5.66 4.55
N LYS A 195 20.45 6.05 4.50
CA LYS A 195 21.35 5.67 3.41
C LYS A 195 22.27 4.57 3.90
N VAL A 196 22.22 3.42 3.25
CA VAL A 196 23.05 2.25 3.57
C VAL A 196 23.99 2.00 2.41
N LYS A 197 25.29 1.87 2.70
CA LYS A 197 26.29 1.48 1.69
C LYS A 197 26.25 -0.04 1.57
N ALA A 198 25.72 -0.55 0.46
CA ALA A 198 25.62 -1.97 0.16
C ALA A 198 26.44 -2.28 -1.10
N GLU A 199 27.46 -3.13 -0.97
CA GLU A 199 28.15 -3.82 -2.09
C GLU A 199 28.31 -2.95 -3.35
N GLU A 200 29.01 -1.80 -3.19
CA GLU A 200 29.36 -0.82 -4.24
C GLU A 200 28.32 0.27 -4.57
N LYS A 201 27.07 0.16 -4.11
CA LYS A 201 26.03 1.19 -4.33
C LYS A 201 25.46 1.72 -3.01
N LEU A 202 25.17 3.02 -2.98
CA LEU A 202 24.41 3.62 -1.90
C LEU A 202 22.93 3.31 -2.14
N LYS A 203 22.31 2.52 -1.27
CA LYS A 203 20.87 2.27 -1.29
C LYS A 203 20.17 3.19 -0.29
N THR A 204 19.12 3.87 -0.73
CA THR A 204 18.30 4.71 0.12
C THR A 204 17.04 3.96 0.58
N TYR A 205 16.75 4.05 1.87
CA TYR A 205 15.54 3.51 2.51
C TYR A 205 14.75 4.66 3.10
N TYR A 206 13.43 4.66 2.92
CA TYR A 206 12.55 5.60 3.61
C TYR A 206 11.84 4.91 4.75
N PHE A 207 11.97 5.50 5.94
CA PHE A 207 11.31 5.08 7.16
C PHE A 207 10.16 6.04 7.47
N TYR A 208 9.01 5.51 7.82
CA TYR A 208 7.83 6.24 8.25
C TYR A 208 7.27 5.58 9.52
N GLU A 209 6.93 6.39 10.51
CA GLU A 209 6.27 5.96 11.74
C GLU A 209 4.97 6.74 11.85
N PHE A 210 3.83 6.06 11.86
CA PHE A 210 2.52 6.70 11.83
C PHE A 210 1.45 5.87 12.54
N GLY A 211 0.39 6.54 13.00
CA GLY A 211 -0.78 5.94 13.61
C GLY A 211 -1.96 5.90 12.64
N VAL A 212 -2.66 4.77 12.58
CA VAL A 212 -3.88 4.58 11.78
C VAL A 212 -4.83 3.64 12.54
N ASP A 213 -6.11 4.00 12.67
CA ASP A 213 -7.13 3.13 13.29
C ASP A 213 -6.74 2.51 14.66
N LYS A 214 -6.09 3.30 15.55
CA LYS A 214 -5.55 2.87 16.86
C LYS A 214 -4.40 1.85 16.80
N GLN A 215 -3.87 1.61 15.61
CA GLN A 215 -2.64 0.88 15.37
C GLN A 215 -1.50 1.87 15.16
N HIS A 216 -0.34 1.51 15.66
CA HIS A 216 0.90 2.22 15.42
C HIS A 216 1.74 1.38 14.45
N VAL A 217 2.25 2.03 13.42
CA VAL A 217 2.94 1.39 12.30
C VAL A 217 4.33 1.99 12.12
N ALA A 218 5.34 1.14 12.05
CA ALA A 218 6.67 1.48 11.56
C ALA A 218 6.88 0.82 10.21
N LEU A 219 7.08 1.63 9.17
CA LEU A 219 7.20 1.20 7.78
C LEU A 219 8.57 1.61 7.22
N VAL A 220 9.21 0.67 6.54
CA VAL A 220 10.44 0.88 5.78
C VAL A 220 10.20 0.47 4.34
N ALA A 221 10.54 1.35 3.41
CA ALA A 221 10.45 1.08 1.99
C ALA A 221 11.80 1.30 1.30
N ALA A 222 12.10 0.45 0.32
CA ALA A 222 13.22 0.60 -0.61
C ALA A 222 12.83 0.09 -1.99
N ILE A 223 13.53 0.54 -3.02
CA ILE A 223 13.37 0.06 -4.39
C ILE A 223 14.66 -0.60 -4.84
N ASN A 224 14.53 -1.72 -5.54
CA ASN A 224 15.60 -2.33 -6.31
C ASN A 224 15.03 -2.99 -7.56
N SER A 225 15.65 -2.75 -8.72
CA SER A 225 15.28 -3.38 -10.00
C SER A 225 13.77 -3.34 -10.27
N GLY A 226 13.16 -2.15 -10.20
CA GLY A 226 11.75 -1.97 -10.50
C GLY A 226 10.78 -2.57 -9.48
N LYS A 227 11.27 -3.15 -8.37
CA LYS A 227 10.44 -3.68 -7.28
C LYS A 227 10.60 -2.83 -6.04
N ALA A 228 9.48 -2.47 -5.43
CA ALA A 228 9.40 -1.86 -4.11
C ALA A 228 9.25 -2.95 -3.05
N TYR A 229 10.16 -2.92 -2.08
CA TYR A 229 10.19 -3.78 -0.91
C TYR A 229 9.72 -2.95 0.28
N ILE A 230 8.60 -3.35 0.89
CA ILE A 230 7.93 -2.60 1.95
C ILE A 230 7.85 -3.51 3.16
N ALA A 231 8.66 -3.22 4.18
CA ALA A 231 8.56 -3.86 5.49
C ALA A 231 7.70 -3.00 6.42
N GLY A 232 6.67 -3.57 7.02
CA GLY A 232 5.80 -2.90 7.99
C GLY A 232 5.70 -3.69 9.27
N ALA A 233 5.92 -3.03 10.40
CA ALA A 233 5.67 -3.57 11.73
C ALA A 233 4.52 -2.80 12.38
N THR A 234 3.51 -3.51 12.87
CA THR A 234 2.28 -2.94 13.44
C THR A 234 2.02 -3.48 14.83
N ALA A 235 1.53 -2.63 15.73
CA ALA A 235 1.00 -3.04 17.02
C ALA A 235 -0.07 -2.05 17.52
N PRO A 236 -0.93 -2.46 18.47
CA PRO A 236 -1.86 -1.55 19.11
C PRO A 236 -1.12 -0.36 19.75
N GLU A 237 -1.68 0.84 19.64
CA GLU A 237 -1.04 2.06 20.15
C GLU A 237 -0.71 1.97 21.65
N MET A 238 -1.53 1.26 22.43
CA MET A 238 -1.32 1.02 23.86
C MET A 238 -0.06 0.20 24.16
N ASN A 239 0.33 -0.71 23.26
CA ASN A 239 1.50 -1.58 23.43
C ASN A 239 2.76 -0.97 22.81
N TRP A 240 2.63 0.07 21.97
CA TRP A 240 3.74 0.62 21.20
C TRP A 240 4.89 1.14 22.05
N GLU A 241 4.63 1.68 23.24
CA GLU A 241 5.71 2.17 24.11
C GLU A 241 6.65 1.04 24.54
N ASN A 242 6.12 -0.17 24.76
CA ASN A 242 6.89 -1.33 25.19
C ASN A 242 7.50 -2.08 23.99
N ASP A 243 6.70 -2.30 22.94
CA ASP A 243 7.08 -3.14 21.81
C ASP A 243 7.66 -2.36 20.62
N GLY A 244 7.48 -1.04 20.57
CA GLY A 244 7.85 -0.19 19.44
C GLY A 244 9.34 -0.20 19.14
N VAL A 245 10.20 -0.33 20.16
CA VAL A 245 11.65 -0.50 19.94
C VAL A 245 11.93 -1.78 19.17
N LYS A 246 11.34 -2.91 19.59
CA LYS A 246 11.49 -4.21 18.95
C LYS A 246 10.96 -4.19 17.51
N LEU A 247 9.78 -3.63 17.31
CA LEU A 247 9.10 -3.56 16.01
C LEU A 247 9.81 -2.64 15.01
N ARG A 248 10.22 -1.43 15.42
CA ARG A 248 11.01 -0.53 14.58
C ARG A 248 12.32 -1.17 14.15
N SER A 249 12.99 -1.86 15.07
CA SER A 249 14.26 -2.52 14.80
C SER A 249 14.12 -3.65 13.78
N SER A 250 13.01 -4.40 13.85
CA SER A 250 12.70 -5.41 12.84
C SER A 250 12.46 -4.77 11.47
N ALA A 251 11.62 -3.73 11.37
CA ALA A 251 11.37 -3.05 10.11
C ALA A 251 12.64 -2.45 9.48
N ILE A 252 13.50 -1.81 10.29
CA ILE A 252 14.77 -1.18 9.85
C ILE A 252 15.81 -2.23 9.45
N SER A 253 15.71 -3.46 9.93
CA SER A 253 16.61 -4.53 9.55
C SER A 253 16.40 -5.07 8.13
N LEU A 254 15.41 -4.54 7.40
CA LEU A 254 15.20 -4.85 5.99
C LEU A 254 16.46 -4.53 5.18
N SER A 255 16.97 -5.53 4.47
CA SER A 255 18.06 -5.39 3.51
C SER A 255 17.62 -5.96 2.17
N VAL A 256 17.65 -5.14 1.13
CA VAL A 256 17.33 -5.55 -0.24
C VAL A 256 18.62 -5.91 -0.97
N VAL A 257 18.61 -7.05 -1.67
CA VAL A 257 19.75 -7.54 -2.47
C VAL A 257 19.53 -7.15 -3.92
#